data_AF-A0A842VP07-F1
#
_entry.id   AF-A0A842VP07-F1
#
_cell.length_a   1.000
_cell.length_b   1.000
_cell.length_c   1.000
_cell.angle_alpha   90.00
_cell.angle_beta   90.00
_cell.angle_gamma   90.00
#
_symmetry.space_group_name_H-M   'P 1'
#
loop_
_entity.id
_entity.type
_entity.pdbx_description
1 polymer ?
#
loop_
_entity_poly.entity_id
_entity_poly.type
_entity_poly.pdbx_seq_one_letter_code
_entity_poly.pdbx_strand_id
1 'polypeptide(L)'
;MEPVKFIHMADLHLGKKQYNLEQRYKDYFNTFKWILDLSIREQVDFIMISGDLFDNRKIGPSVLSDLFYILQKFNKKCLEILKRKIQIICIEGNHDNPIYTSRSWMSFLADLDLIILLSGNFDKATKKVEFPEFNSKTKRGGKIRIKGVEIYGLPFYGSYTNHLFPYIYKALSDDDFSYRILMMHFGIQGYDETKPGVRISNDLEKLKEKIDYLALGHYHRQYYHPRKGDAWIFNPGSIEINDIRESRFEHGIIIAEITGREDHQKNINLIPCDLGDNEPGLIPNRKFTTISSIDISNSSSFEKSIKYVLNQLKKHNVEIRDSNEDINYGDLNIPILAIFLKGNILYSRLEININKLREEIKKQFEVLDVKIYTNELYSEMDNITIEDDNQTIEEIELNVFTSLIRTNPDYGGLTSEVADLVSELKSELLTKSPNYEELKEMLKSWASIHIPKYKNIEKEVSIESSNDEKTKTVKLQDLSGKEKEVLEKQKGEEKESFDDEFGIDLDDYIDDGEDDF
;
A
#
# COMPACT_ATOMS: atom_id res chain seq x y z
N MET A 1 4.45 -16.97 40.78
CA MET A 1 3.73 -17.20 39.50
C MET A 1 4.61 -18.10 38.65
N GLU A 2 4.04 -19.11 37.99
CA GLU A 2 4.81 -19.89 37.01
C GLU A 2 5.27 -18.98 35.85
N PRO A 3 6.42 -19.26 35.20
CA PRO A 3 6.80 -18.55 33.98
C PRO A 3 5.67 -18.58 32.95
N VAL A 4 5.38 -17.43 32.36
CA VAL A 4 4.37 -17.28 31.31
C VAL A 4 5.01 -16.68 30.07
N LYS A 5 4.95 -17.40 28.95
CA LYS A 5 5.46 -16.95 27.66
C LYS A 5 4.31 -16.64 26.72
N PHE A 6 4.34 -15.51 26.04
CA PHE A 6 3.31 -15.12 25.07
C PHE A 6 3.87 -14.43 23.83
N ILE A 7 3.12 -14.48 22.74
CA ILE A 7 3.36 -13.68 21.54
C ILE A 7 2.34 -12.55 21.49
N HIS A 8 2.79 -11.34 21.16
CA HIS A 8 1.95 -10.19 20.86
C HIS A 8 2.20 -9.74 19.41
N MET A 9 1.13 -9.71 18.61
CA MET A 9 1.09 -9.19 17.24
C MET A 9 -0.13 -8.27 17.06
N ALA A 10 -0.16 -7.49 16.00
CA ALA A 10 -1.29 -6.63 15.66
C ALA A 10 -1.30 -6.38 14.15
N ASP A 11 -2.38 -5.80 13.62
CA ASP A 11 -2.42 -5.25 12.26
C ASP A 11 -2.05 -6.30 11.19
N LEU A 12 -2.71 -7.45 11.26
CA LEU A 12 -2.47 -8.58 10.37
C LEU A 12 -3.03 -8.33 8.97
N HIS A 13 -4.12 -7.56 8.85
CA HIS A 13 -4.75 -7.21 7.57
C HIS A 13 -4.99 -8.43 6.66
N LEU A 14 -5.49 -9.53 7.22
CA LEU A 14 -5.79 -10.73 6.44
C LEU A 14 -6.88 -10.42 5.41
N GLY A 15 -6.63 -10.85 4.17
CA GLY A 15 -7.47 -10.58 3.02
C GLY A 15 -7.02 -9.42 2.15
N LYS A 16 -5.98 -8.66 2.57
CA LYS A 16 -5.42 -7.59 1.74
C LYS A 16 -4.85 -8.17 0.43
N LYS A 17 -5.34 -7.67 -0.69
CA LYS A 17 -4.76 -7.91 -2.02
C LYS A 17 -3.98 -6.68 -2.46
N GLN A 18 -2.89 -6.37 -1.75
CA GLN A 18 -2.14 -5.15 -2.02
C GLN A 18 -1.67 -5.14 -3.48
N TYR A 19 -2.00 -4.06 -4.19
CA TYR A 19 -1.73 -3.89 -5.62
C TYR A 19 -2.44 -4.89 -6.54
N ASN A 20 -3.55 -5.47 -6.07
CA ASN A 20 -4.32 -6.51 -6.76
C ASN A 20 -3.50 -7.77 -7.08
N LEU A 21 -2.46 -8.05 -6.27
CA LEU A 21 -1.57 -9.20 -6.46
C LEU A 21 -2.03 -10.38 -5.58
N GLU A 22 -2.32 -11.52 -6.22
CA GLU A 22 -2.65 -12.77 -5.51
C GLU A 22 -1.49 -13.28 -4.64
N GLN A 23 -0.25 -13.00 -5.03
CA GLN A 23 0.92 -13.32 -4.21
C GLN A 23 0.90 -12.54 -2.90
N ARG A 24 0.52 -11.25 -2.94
CA ARG A 24 0.44 -10.45 -1.72
C ARG A 24 -0.64 -10.97 -0.79
N TYR A 25 -1.80 -11.34 -1.30
CA TYR A 25 -2.81 -12.05 -0.50
C TYR A 25 -2.21 -13.26 0.22
N LYS A 26 -1.47 -14.10 -0.50
CA LYS A 26 -0.84 -15.30 0.08
C LYS A 26 0.24 -14.96 1.10
N ASP A 27 1.03 -13.90 0.89
CA ASP A 27 2.09 -13.47 1.79
C ASP A 27 1.53 -13.20 3.20
N TYR A 28 0.47 -12.38 3.33
CA TYR A 28 -0.20 -12.11 4.62
C TYR A 28 -0.58 -13.41 5.37
N PHE A 29 -1.22 -14.35 4.67
CA PHE A 29 -1.62 -15.62 5.27
C PHE A 29 -0.43 -16.54 5.59
N ASN A 30 0.61 -16.55 4.76
CA ASN A 30 1.81 -17.36 4.94
C ASN A 30 2.63 -16.88 6.13
N THR A 31 2.85 -15.58 6.27
CA THR A 31 3.50 -14.97 7.42
C THR A 31 2.72 -15.27 8.70
N PHE A 32 1.38 -15.13 8.69
CA PHE A 32 0.56 -15.51 9.84
C PHE A 32 0.71 -17.00 10.21
N LYS A 33 0.64 -17.91 9.22
CA LYS A 33 0.89 -19.35 9.42
C LYS A 33 2.27 -19.62 10.01
N TRP A 34 3.30 -18.91 9.55
CA TRP A 34 4.66 -19.05 10.05
C TRP A 34 4.75 -18.65 11.52
N ILE A 35 4.13 -17.53 11.90
CA ILE A 35 4.11 -17.05 13.29
C ILE A 35 3.33 -18.03 14.20
N LEU A 36 2.23 -18.61 13.71
CA LEU A 36 1.52 -19.67 14.43
C LEU A 36 2.43 -20.89 14.64
N ASP A 37 3.17 -21.34 13.64
CA ASP A 37 4.13 -22.44 13.80
C ASP A 37 5.30 -22.08 14.74
N LEU A 38 5.76 -20.83 14.73
CA LEU A 38 6.73 -20.31 15.72
C LEU A 38 6.16 -20.39 17.14
N SER A 39 4.89 -20.03 17.35
CA SER A 39 4.25 -20.07 18.67
C SER A 39 4.22 -21.48 19.28
N ILE A 40 4.08 -22.52 18.45
CA ILE A 40 4.15 -23.92 18.87
C ILE A 40 5.58 -24.30 19.24
N ARG A 41 6.55 -23.90 18.40
CA ARG A 41 7.99 -24.17 18.62
C ARG A 41 8.49 -23.55 19.92
N GLU A 42 8.09 -22.30 20.18
CA GLU A 42 8.38 -21.55 21.41
C GLU A 42 7.54 -22.00 22.61
N GLN A 43 6.56 -22.89 22.40
CA GLN A 43 5.67 -23.43 23.41
C GLN A 43 4.94 -22.35 24.22
N VAL A 44 4.53 -21.27 23.57
CA VAL A 44 3.91 -20.13 24.27
C VAL A 44 2.58 -20.53 24.91
N ASP A 45 2.21 -19.86 25.99
CA ASP A 45 0.99 -20.10 26.73
C ASP A 45 -0.23 -19.55 26.00
N PHE A 46 -0.08 -18.37 25.40
CA PHE A 46 -1.12 -17.72 24.60
C PHE A 46 -0.52 -16.76 23.56
N ILE A 47 -1.35 -16.37 22.61
CA ILE A 47 -1.08 -15.35 21.59
C ILE A 47 -2.07 -14.20 21.79
N MET A 48 -1.60 -12.98 21.61
CA MET A 48 -2.42 -11.76 21.61
C MET A 48 -2.39 -11.10 20.24
N ILE A 49 -3.57 -10.75 19.73
CA ILE A 49 -3.77 -9.97 18.51
C ILE A 49 -4.46 -8.66 18.89
N SER A 50 -3.72 -7.57 18.92
CA SER A 50 -4.19 -6.26 19.39
C SER A 50 -4.96 -5.47 18.33
N GLY A 51 -5.84 -6.14 17.59
CA GLY A 51 -6.72 -5.57 16.57
C GLY A 51 -6.20 -5.67 15.13
N ASP A 52 -7.08 -5.33 14.21
CA ASP A 52 -6.93 -5.38 12.75
C ASP A 52 -6.50 -6.76 12.25
N LEU A 53 -7.27 -7.79 12.66
CA LEU A 53 -7.08 -9.14 12.13
C LEU A 53 -7.37 -9.18 10.63
N PHE A 54 -8.40 -8.45 10.20
CA PHE A 54 -8.83 -8.37 8.81
C PHE A 54 -8.50 -7.01 8.20
N ASP A 55 -8.19 -7.00 6.91
CA ASP A 55 -7.91 -5.77 6.15
C ASP A 55 -9.17 -4.92 5.93
N ASN A 56 -10.34 -5.54 5.95
CA ASN A 56 -11.59 -4.88 5.59
C ASN A 56 -12.76 -5.45 6.39
N ARG A 57 -13.72 -4.57 6.75
CA ARG A 57 -14.96 -4.98 7.44
C ARG A 57 -15.81 -5.92 6.57
N LYS A 58 -15.81 -5.68 5.26
CA LYS A 58 -16.48 -6.52 4.26
C LYS A 58 -15.52 -7.62 3.84
N ILE A 59 -15.72 -8.80 4.37
CA ILE A 59 -14.84 -9.96 4.16
C ILE A 59 -15.44 -10.87 3.11
N GLY A 60 -14.64 -11.21 2.10
CA GLY A 60 -15.01 -12.21 1.09
C GLY A 60 -15.00 -13.63 1.68
N PRO A 61 -15.82 -14.57 1.16
CA PRO A 61 -15.87 -15.95 1.66
C PRO A 61 -14.50 -16.67 1.70
N SER A 62 -13.60 -16.36 0.76
CA SER A 62 -12.26 -16.93 0.69
C SER A 62 -11.42 -16.61 1.93
N VAL A 63 -11.41 -15.34 2.35
CA VAL A 63 -10.62 -14.85 3.50
C VAL A 63 -11.05 -15.58 4.78
N LEU A 64 -12.37 -15.65 5.01
CA LEU A 64 -12.92 -16.33 6.19
C LEU A 64 -12.63 -17.84 6.15
N SER A 65 -12.77 -18.47 4.98
CA SER A 65 -12.49 -19.89 4.78
C SER A 65 -11.02 -20.23 5.04
N ASP A 66 -10.09 -19.44 4.47
CA ASP A 66 -8.65 -19.63 4.65
C ASP A 66 -8.26 -19.49 6.12
N LEU A 67 -8.73 -18.42 6.78
CA LEU A 67 -8.47 -18.20 8.20
C LEU A 67 -9.04 -19.34 9.06
N PHE A 68 -10.29 -19.75 8.81
CA PHE A 68 -10.92 -20.86 9.52
C PHE A 68 -10.08 -22.13 9.43
N TYR A 69 -9.60 -22.48 8.23
CA TYR A 69 -8.79 -23.69 8.03
C TYR A 69 -7.42 -23.59 8.70
N ILE A 70 -6.80 -22.40 8.65
CA ILE A 70 -5.52 -22.11 9.32
C ILE A 70 -5.66 -22.29 10.83
N LEU A 71 -6.69 -21.70 11.45
CA LEU A 71 -6.92 -21.78 12.90
C LEU A 71 -7.28 -23.21 13.34
N GLN A 72 -8.08 -23.94 12.56
CA GLN A 72 -8.35 -25.36 12.84
C GLN A 72 -7.07 -26.21 12.79
N LYS A 73 -6.26 -26.05 11.73
CA LYS A 73 -5.00 -26.77 11.58
C LYS A 73 -4.03 -26.44 12.71
N PHE A 74 -3.95 -25.17 13.10
CA PHE A 74 -3.15 -24.71 14.23
C PHE A 74 -3.60 -25.37 15.55
N ASN A 75 -4.90 -25.35 15.85
CA ASN A 75 -5.46 -25.99 17.05
C ASN A 75 -5.16 -27.50 17.09
N LYS A 76 -5.29 -28.18 15.94
CA LYS A 76 -4.93 -29.60 15.81
C LYS A 76 -3.45 -29.84 16.09
N LYS A 77 -2.55 -29.07 15.46
CA LYS A 77 -1.09 -29.15 15.70
C LYS A 77 -0.74 -28.91 17.17
N CYS A 78 -1.36 -27.93 17.82
CA CYS A 78 -1.16 -27.65 19.25
C CYS A 78 -1.52 -28.88 20.11
N LEU A 79 -2.68 -29.51 19.87
CA LEU A 79 -3.09 -30.71 20.60
C LEU A 79 -2.18 -31.91 20.32
N GLU A 80 -1.69 -32.05 19.10
CA GLU A 80 -0.78 -33.14 18.72
C GLU A 80 0.60 -33.00 19.38
N ILE A 81 1.19 -31.80 19.33
CA ILE A 81 2.57 -31.53 19.75
C ILE A 81 2.63 -31.17 21.25
N LEU A 82 1.81 -30.22 21.71
CA LEU A 82 1.87 -29.65 23.07
C LEU A 82 0.88 -30.30 24.04
N LYS A 83 -0.04 -31.15 23.56
CA LYS A 83 -1.13 -31.76 24.35
C LYS A 83 -2.06 -30.74 25.02
N ARG A 84 -2.07 -29.49 24.52
CA ARG A 84 -2.95 -28.40 24.94
C ARG A 84 -3.20 -27.46 23.75
N LYS A 85 -4.27 -26.67 23.82
CA LYS A 85 -4.44 -25.54 22.89
C LYS A 85 -3.55 -24.36 23.33
N ILE A 86 -3.02 -23.61 22.38
CA ILE A 86 -2.54 -22.25 22.60
C ILE A 86 -3.74 -21.32 22.36
N GLN A 87 -4.12 -20.52 23.35
CA GLN A 87 -5.25 -19.61 23.20
C GLN A 87 -4.84 -18.38 22.38
N ILE A 88 -5.66 -18.00 21.40
CA ILE A 88 -5.49 -16.77 20.63
C ILE A 88 -6.50 -15.76 21.17
N ILE A 89 -6.01 -14.68 21.78
CA ILE A 89 -6.79 -13.64 22.43
C ILE A 89 -6.77 -12.42 21.54
N CYS A 90 -7.93 -11.90 21.19
CA CYS A 90 -8.06 -10.77 20.27
C CYS A 90 -8.91 -9.66 20.88
N ILE A 91 -8.65 -8.44 20.41
CA ILE A 91 -9.58 -7.31 20.45
C ILE A 91 -9.93 -6.92 19.02
N GLU A 92 -10.98 -6.11 18.84
CA GLU A 92 -11.34 -5.54 17.53
C GLU A 92 -10.58 -4.24 17.28
N GLY A 93 -9.87 -4.18 16.14
CA GLY A 93 -9.28 -2.93 15.63
C GLY A 93 -10.29 -2.09 14.83
N ASN A 94 -9.82 -1.05 14.14
CA ASN A 94 -10.72 -0.19 13.36
C ASN A 94 -11.29 -0.89 12.11
N HIS A 95 -10.59 -1.88 11.55
CA HIS A 95 -11.07 -2.68 10.42
C HIS A 95 -11.96 -3.85 10.83
N ASP A 96 -11.85 -4.32 12.09
CA ASP A 96 -12.66 -5.43 12.60
C ASP A 96 -14.00 -4.97 13.18
N ASN A 97 -14.05 -3.74 13.71
CA ASN A 97 -15.20 -3.23 14.46
C ASN A 97 -16.42 -2.98 13.53
N PRO A 98 -17.59 -3.57 13.81
CA PRO A 98 -18.77 -3.41 12.99
C PRO A 98 -19.41 -2.03 13.19
N ILE A 99 -19.73 -1.34 12.09
CA ILE A 99 -20.41 -0.03 12.16
C ILE A 99 -21.93 -0.18 12.30
N TYR A 100 -22.53 -1.13 11.56
CA TYR A 100 -23.98 -1.22 11.40
C TYR A 100 -24.60 -2.50 11.99
N THR A 101 -23.80 -3.32 12.67
CA THR A 101 -24.23 -4.62 13.21
C THR A 101 -23.72 -4.83 14.63
N SER A 102 -24.44 -5.63 15.41
CA SER A 102 -24.01 -6.05 16.75
C SER A 102 -23.04 -7.24 16.73
N ARG A 103 -22.75 -7.78 15.55
CA ARG A 103 -21.84 -8.91 15.35
C ARG A 103 -20.77 -8.57 14.33
N SER A 104 -19.54 -8.88 14.69
CA SER A 104 -18.35 -8.84 13.83
C SER A 104 -17.96 -10.24 13.38
N TRP A 105 -17.09 -10.31 12.37
CA TRP A 105 -16.43 -11.57 12.00
C TRP A 105 -15.59 -12.15 13.14
N MET A 106 -14.99 -11.29 13.98
CA MET A 106 -14.30 -11.70 15.20
C MET A 106 -15.24 -12.42 16.17
N SER A 107 -16.44 -11.89 16.38
CA SER A 107 -17.44 -12.52 17.26
C SER A 107 -17.90 -13.88 16.73
N PHE A 108 -17.96 -14.04 15.40
CA PHE A 108 -18.25 -15.33 14.75
C PHE A 108 -17.11 -16.34 14.95
N LEU A 109 -15.83 -15.93 14.79
CA LEU A 109 -14.69 -16.81 15.09
C LEU A 109 -14.65 -17.24 16.56
N ALA A 110 -15.05 -16.35 17.47
CA ALA A 110 -15.18 -16.66 18.90
C ALA A 110 -16.30 -17.67 19.16
N ASP A 111 -17.45 -17.55 18.48
CA ASP A 111 -18.57 -18.52 18.56
C ASP A 111 -18.12 -19.93 18.13
N LEU A 112 -17.14 -20.01 17.22
CA LEU A 112 -16.53 -21.25 16.75
C LEU A 112 -15.41 -21.80 17.65
N ASP A 113 -15.11 -21.16 18.80
CA ASP A 113 -14.01 -21.54 19.71
C ASP A 113 -12.63 -21.51 19.05
N LEU A 114 -12.46 -20.67 18.01
CA LEU A 114 -11.19 -20.50 17.32
C LEU A 114 -10.32 -19.39 17.93
N ILE A 115 -10.98 -18.37 18.49
CA ILE A 115 -10.33 -17.25 19.21
C ILE A 115 -11.10 -16.96 20.50
N ILE A 116 -10.45 -16.23 21.40
CA ILE A 116 -11.06 -15.56 22.55
C ILE A 116 -11.14 -14.09 22.21
N LEU A 117 -12.36 -13.60 21.97
CA LEU A 117 -12.59 -12.17 21.74
C LEU A 117 -12.85 -11.48 23.10
N LEU A 118 -11.97 -10.55 23.47
CA LEU A 118 -12.18 -9.64 24.58
C LEU A 118 -12.76 -8.33 24.08
N SER A 119 -13.91 -7.96 24.63
CA SER A 119 -14.64 -6.74 24.33
C SER A 119 -15.16 -6.13 25.62
N GLY A 120 -14.29 -5.40 26.32
CA GLY A 120 -14.70 -4.53 27.42
C GLY A 120 -15.66 -3.46 26.89
N ASN A 121 -16.63 -3.08 27.72
CA ASN A 121 -17.69 -2.18 27.31
C ASN A 121 -17.54 -0.83 28.00
N PHE A 122 -17.59 0.25 27.22
CA PHE A 122 -17.76 1.61 27.73
C PHE A 122 -19.22 2.06 27.53
N ASP A 123 -19.93 2.22 28.64
CA ASP A 123 -21.26 2.82 28.64
C ASP A 123 -21.12 4.35 28.67
N LYS A 124 -21.50 5.00 27.56
CA LYS A 124 -21.45 6.46 27.41
C LYS A 124 -22.38 7.19 28.37
N ALA A 125 -23.53 6.60 28.74
CA ALA A 125 -24.52 7.23 29.61
C ALA A 125 -24.05 7.23 31.06
N THR A 126 -23.55 6.10 31.54
CA THR A 126 -23.04 5.97 32.92
C THR A 126 -21.59 6.40 33.06
N LYS A 127 -20.87 6.62 31.95
CA LYS A 127 -19.44 6.90 31.88
C LYS A 127 -18.64 5.85 32.67
N LYS A 128 -18.92 4.59 32.39
CA LYS A 128 -18.32 3.45 33.08
C LYS A 128 -17.70 2.49 32.07
N VAL A 129 -16.48 2.05 32.35
CA VAL A 129 -15.86 0.92 31.67
C VAL A 129 -16.10 -0.33 32.51
N GLU A 130 -16.48 -1.42 31.86
CA GLU A 130 -16.63 -2.73 32.49
C GLU A 130 -15.86 -3.79 31.70
N PHE A 131 -15.22 -4.69 32.44
CA PHE A 131 -14.54 -5.86 31.91
C PHE A 131 -15.17 -7.12 32.50
N PRO A 132 -16.28 -7.62 31.91
CA PRO A 132 -16.89 -8.87 32.36
C PRO A 132 -15.89 -10.03 32.22
N GLU A 133 -15.91 -10.97 33.16
CA GLU A 133 -15.09 -12.19 33.04
C GLU A 133 -15.51 -12.98 31.80
N PHE A 134 -14.53 -13.49 31.05
CA PHE A 134 -14.78 -14.29 29.86
C PHE A 134 -15.56 -15.56 30.19
N ASN A 135 -16.72 -15.71 29.56
CA ASN A 135 -17.60 -16.84 29.76
C ASN A 135 -17.45 -17.83 28.60
N SER A 136 -16.98 -19.03 28.92
CA SER A 136 -16.71 -20.08 27.93
C SER A 136 -17.95 -20.62 27.21
N LYS A 137 -19.16 -20.41 27.74
CA LYS A 137 -20.43 -20.80 27.12
C LYS A 137 -20.93 -19.75 26.14
N THR A 138 -20.91 -18.47 26.54
CA THR A 138 -21.39 -17.38 25.68
C THR A 138 -20.31 -16.89 24.72
N LYS A 139 -19.04 -17.24 24.95
CA LYS A 139 -17.87 -16.79 24.19
C LYS A 139 -17.73 -15.27 24.21
N ARG A 140 -18.09 -14.62 25.32
CA ARG A 140 -18.04 -13.16 25.51
C ARG A 140 -17.40 -12.82 26.85
N GLY A 141 -16.73 -11.67 26.90
CA GLY A 141 -16.15 -11.06 28.10
C GLY A 141 -15.24 -9.89 27.71
N GLY A 142 -14.76 -9.14 28.69
CA GLY A 142 -13.76 -8.09 28.53
C GLY A 142 -12.43 -8.41 29.21
N LYS A 143 -12.37 -9.46 30.03
CA LYS A 143 -11.13 -9.94 30.64
C LYS A 143 -11.07 -11.45 30.78
N ILE A 144 -9.86 -12.00 30.89
CA ILE A 144 -9.61 -13.42 31.16
C ILE A 144 -8.33 -13.58 31.98
N ARG A 145 -8.23 -14.66 32.76
CA ARG A 145 -7.01 -15.02 33.50
C ARG A 145 -6.37 -16.30 32.98
N ILE A 146 -5.08 -16.26 32.66
CA ILE A 146 -4.28 -17.41 32.18
C ILE A 146 -2.99 -17.48 32.98
N LYS A 147 -2.75 -18.59 33.70
CA LYS A 147 -1.53 -18.82 34.51
C LYS A 147 -1.14 -17.67 35.47
N GLY A 148 -2.12 -16.90 35.96
CA GLY A 148 -1.87 -15.74 36.83
C GLY A 148 -1.62 -14.42 36.10
N VAL A 149 -1.60 -14.42 34.76
CA VAL A 149 -1.73 -13.20 33.95
C VAL A 149 -3.20 -12.84 33.84
N GLU A 150 -3.56 -11.60 34.14
CA GLU A 150 -4.89 -11.05 33.93
C GLU A 150 -4.89 -10.14 32.71
N ILE A 151 -5.68 -10.48 31.71
CA ILE A 151 -5.67 -9.84 30.39
C ILE A 151 -7.00 -9.14 30.20
N TYR A 152 -6.94 -7.84 29.96
CA TYR A 152 -8.07 -6.96 29.69
C TYR A 152 -8.04 -6.53 28.23
N GLY A 153 -9.19 -6.43 27.58
CA GLY A 153 -9.27 -5.99 26.19
C GLY A 153 -10.39 -4.98 25.95
N LEU A 154 -10.10 -3.91 25.22
CA LEU A 154 -11.10 -2.97 24.70
C LEU A 154 -11.04 -2.93 23.17
N PRO A 155 -12.20 -2.87 22.49
CA PRO A 155 -12.23 -2.62 21.06
C PRO A 155 -11.76 -1.19 20.73
N PHE A 156 -11.54 -0.93 19.44
CA PHE A 156 -11.20 0.39 18.94
C PHE A 156 -12.29 1.45 19.23
N TYR A 157 -11.90 2.55 19.88
CA TYR A 157 -12.77 3.70 20.21
C TYR A 157 -12.43 4.99 19.44
N GLY A 158 -11.48 4.94 18.49
CA GLY A 158 -11.11 6.09 17.67
C GLY A 158 -10.66 7.30 18.48
N SER A 159 -11.11 8.49 18.08
CA SER A 159 -10.77 9.76 18.72
C SER A 159 -11.18 9.82 20.20
N TYR A 160 -12.15 9.00 20.63
CA TYR A 160 -12.61 8.99 22.02
C TYR A 160 -11.65 8.28 22.99
N THR A 161 -10.62 7.58 22.48
CA THR A 161 -9.67 6.78 23.27
C THR A 161 -9.06 7.55 24.45
N ASN A 162 -8.64 8.81 24.24
CA ASN A 162 -8.04 9.64 25.31
C ASN A 162 -8.96 9.84 26.51
N HIS A 163 -10.29 9.83 26.32
CA HIS A 163 -11.25 10.06 27.38
C HIS A 163 -11.55 8.79 28.19
N LEU A 164 -11.09 7.62 27.75
CA LEU A 164 -11.37 6.35 28.41
C LEU A 164 -10.45 6.06 29.59
N PHE A 165 -9.21 6.55 29.57
CA PHE A 165 -8.19 6.18 30.56
C PHE A 165 -8.63 6.34 32.02
N PRO A 166 -9.31 7.43 32.44
CA PRO A 166 -9.79 7.55 33.82
C PRO A 166 -10.83 6.49 34.21
N TYR A 167 -11.65 6.05 33.26
CA TYR A 167 -12.68 5.04 33.49
C TYR A 167 -12.09 3.63 33.45
N ILE A 168 -11.09 3.40 32.58
CA ILE A 168 -10.30 2.18 32.55
C ILE A 168 -9.59 2.00 33.90
N TYR A 169 -8.90 3.03 34.39
CA TYR A 169 -8.20 3.00 35.67
C TYR A 169 -9.12 2.54 36.82
N LYS A 170 -10.35 3.05 36.87
CA LYS A 170 -11.35 2.68 37.89
C LYS A 170 -11.92 1.27 37.73
N ALA A 171 -11.88 0.72 36.52
CA ALA A 171 -12.43 -0.61 36.20
C ALA A 171 -11.42 -1.74 36.38
N LEU A 172 -10.12 -1.42 36.35
CA LEU A 172 -9.03 -2.36 36.59
C LEU A 172 -8.99 -2.80 38.06
N SER A 173 -8.56 -4.03 38.29
CA SER A 173 -8.46 -4.61 39.62
C SER A 173 -7.33 -3.98 40.45
N ASP A 174 -7.57 -3.84 41.75
CA ASP A 174 -6.59 -3.36 42.76
C ASP A 174 -5.71 -4.49 43.34
N ASP A 175 -5.85 -5.72 42.86
CA ASP A 175 -5.10 -6.88 43.39
C ASP A 175 -3.57 -6.74 43.19
N ASP A 176 -2.75 -7.17 44.14
CA ASP A 176 -1.28 -7.05 44.05
C ASP A 176 -0.56 -8.31 43.54
N PHE A 177 -1.29 -9.37 43.18
CA PHE A 177 -0.68 -10.67 42.87
C PHE A 177 -0.62 -11.02 41.37
N SER A 178 -1.46 -10.41 40.53
CA SER A 178 -1.55 -10.75 39.10
C SER A 178 -0.68 -9.83 38.22
N TYR A 179 0.02 -10.39 37.24
CA TYR A 179 0.63 -9.60 36.14
C TYR A 179 -0.47 -9.17 35.18
N ARG A 180 -0.53 -7.90 34.79
CA ARG A 180 -1.67 -7.35 34.05
C ARG A 180 -1.31 -6.83 32.68
N ILE A 181 -2.08 -7.30 31.71
CA ILE A 181 -2.02 -6.86 30.33
C ILE A 181 -3.31 -6.14 29.99
N LEU A 182 -3.21 -4.94 29.42
CA LEU A 182 -4.32 -4.25 28.77
C LEU A 182 -4.06 -4.22 27.27
N MET A 183 -5.01 -4.74 26.48
CA MET A 183 -5.00 -4.70 25.03
C MET A 183 -5.89 -3.55 24.54
N MET A 184 -5.32 -2.67 23.72
CA MET A 184 -6.04 -1.59 23.05
C MET A 184 -5.49 -1.38 21.63
N HIS A 185 -6.28 -0.76 20.76
CA HIS A 185 -5.87 -0.51 19.37
C HIS A 185 -5.77 1.00 19.14
N PHE A 186 -4.56 1.57 19.28
CA PHE A 186 -4.27 2.96 18.93
C PHE A 186 -2.75 3.18 18.87
N GLY A 187 -2.32 4.18 18.12
CA GLY A 187 -0.92 4.60 18.05
C GLY A 187 -0.59 5.73 19.02
N ILE A 188 0.66 5.76 19.52
CA ILE A 188 1.17 6.84 20.38
C ILE A 188 1.72 7.97 19.51
N GLN A 189 1.27 9.21 19.76
CA GLN A 189 1.73 10.38 19.01
C GLN A 189 3.27 10.48 19.00
N GLY A 190 3.84 10.75 17.81
CA GLY A 190 5.28 10.92 17.62
C GLY A 190 6.02 9.63 17.23
N TYR A 191 5.34 8.49 17.19
CA TYR A 191 5.91 7.28 16.61
C TYR A 191 5.60 7.16 15.11
N ASP A 192 4.47 7.65 14.64
CA ASP A 192 4.18 7.81 13.21
C ASP A 192 3.74 9.25 12.94
N GLU A 193 4.46 9.96 12.07
CA GLU A 193 4.16 11.36 11.72
C GLU A 193 3.07 11.47 10.65
N THR A 194 2.79 10.36 9.95
CA THR A 194 1.80 10.32 8.86
C THR A 194 0.38 10.11 9.38
N LYS A 195 0.22 9.67 10.62
CA LYS A 195 -1.07 9.31 11.22
C LYS A 195 -1.29 10.06 12.54
N PRO A 196 -2.52 10.47 12.87
CA PRO A 196 -2.82 11.05 14.18
C PRO A 196 -2.62 10.01 15.28
N GLY A 197 -2.24 10.46 16.48
CA GLY A 197 -1.91 9.57 17.60
C GLY A 197 -2.42 10.06 18.94
N VAL A 198 -2.48 9.13 19.90
CA VAL A 198 -2.83 9.38 21.29
C VAL A 198 -1.64 10.02 22.00
N ARG A 199 -1.88 11.14 22.68
CA ARG A 199 -0.86 11.81 23.50
C ARG A 199 -0.64 11.04 24.79
N ILE A 200 0.61 10.99 25.24
CA ILE A 200 0.94 10.51 26.58
C ILE A 200 0.47 11.57 27.58
N SER A 201 -0.75 11.36 28.09
CA SER A 201 -1.39 12.20 29.08
C SER A 201 -1.14 11.67 30.50
N ASN A 202 -1.35 12.52 31.51
CA ASN A 202 -1.29 12.09 32.90
C ASN A 202 -2.27 10.93 33.20
N ASP A 203 -3.40 10.87 32.51
CA ASP A 203 -4.38 9.80 32.70
C ASP A 203 -3.94 8.49 32.05
N LEU A 204 -3.23 8.54 30.92
CA LEU A 204 -2.58 7.35 30.35
C LEU A 204 -1.47 6.85 31.27
N GLU A 205 -0.58 7.73 31.73
CA GLU A 205 0.54 7.36 32.63
C GLU A 205 0.06 6.74 33.94
N LYS A 206 -1.06 7.22 34.51
CA LYS A 206 -1.68 6.61 35.70
C LYS A 206 -2.03 5.14 35.51
N LEU A 207 -2.32 4.68 34.28
CA LEU A 207 -2.60 3.26 34.05
C LEU A 207 -1.40 2.37 34.43
N LYS A 208 -0.17 2.87 34.37
CA LYS A 208 1.03 2.14 34.79
C LYS A 208 0.97 1.69 36.25
N GLU A 209 0.19 2.37 37.11
CA GLU A 209 -0.04 1.94 38.50
C GLU A 209 -0.89 0.67 38.60
N LYS A 210 -1.66 0.34 37.56
CA LYS A 210 -2.63 -0.75 37.53
C LYS A 210 -2.28 -1.85 36.54
N ILE A 211 -1.42 -1.59 35.54
CA ILE A 211 -1.03 -2.57 34.53
C ILE A 211 0.48 -2.64 34.33
N ASP A 212 0.95 -3.82 33.95
CA ASP A 212 2.37 -4.09 33.71
C ASP A 212 2.74 -4.04 32.22
N TYR A 213 1.76 -4.22 31.33
CA TYR A 213 1.93 -4.27 29.88
C TYR A 213 0.70 -3.70 29.16
N LEU A 214 0.90 -2.64 28.38
CA LEU A 214 -0.07 -2.09 27.43
C LEU A 214 0.27 -2.60 26.03
N ALA A 215 -0.54 -3.54 25.56
CA ALA A 215 -0.46 -4.13 24.22
C ALA A 215 -1.22 -3.25 23.23
N LEU A 216 -0.49 -2.63 22.29
CA LEU A 216 -1.02 -1.75 21.26
C LEU A 216 -0.92 -2.36 19.84
N GLY A 217 -1.70 -1.79 18.92
CA GLY A 217 -1.61 -1.96 17.47
C GLY A 217 -1.80 -0.62 16.75
N HIS A 218 -2.46 -0.61 15.59
CA HIS A 218 -2.89 0.56 14.78
C HIS A 218 -1.78 1.25 13.99
N TYR A 219 -0.62 1.43 14.59
CA TYR A 219 0.57 1.85 13.86
C TYR A 219 1.33 0.62 13.40
N HIS A 220 1.53 0.52 12.09
CA HIS A 220 2.24 -0.56 11.41
C HIS A 220 3.75 -0.44 11.59
N ARG A 221 4.22 -0.18 12.80
CA ARG A 221 5.65 -0.15 13.10
C ARG A 221 5.92 -0.57 14.53
N GLN A 222 7.02 -1.27 14.72
CA GLN A 222 7.50 -1.68 16.03
C GLN A 222 7.95 -0.48 16.85
N TYR A 223 7.48 -0.42 18.09
CA TYR A 223 8.02 0.47 19.10
C TYR A 223 7.63 0.05 20.52
N TYR A 224 8.34 0.64 21.48
CA TYR A 224 8.00 0.59 22.90
C TYR A 224 8.12 1.98 23.54
N HIS A 225 7.43 2.17 24.66
CA HIS A 225 7.45 3.41 25.42
C HIS A 225 7.43 3.17 26.95
N PRO A 226 8.19 3.96 27.74
CA PRO A 226 9.24 4.90 27.29
C PRO A 226 10.44 4.20 26.63
N ARG A 227 11.16 4.90 25.74
CA ARG A 227 12.37 4.36 25.06
C ARG A 227 13.57 4.16 26.00
N LYS A 228 13.56 4.81 27.16
CA LYS A 228 14.57 4.68 28.21
C LYS A 228 13.86 4.40 29.53
N GLY A 229 14.41 3.47 30.29
CA GLY A 229 13.82 3.04 31.57
C GLY A 229 12.85 1.88 31.38
N ASP A 230 11.85 1.83 32.27
CA ASP A 230 10.91 0.73 32.37
C ASP A 230 9.75 0.89 31.36
N ALA A 231 9.95 0.31 30.18
CA ALA A 231 8.97 0.23 29.11
C ALA A 231 7.76 -0.61 29.53
N TRP A 232 6.57 -0.07 29.30
CA TRP A 232 5.31 -0.75 29.63
C TRP A 232 4.29 -0.67 28.49
N ILE A 233 4.52 0.18 27.49
CA ILE A 233 3.70 0.29 26.28
C ILE A 233 4.46 -0.35 25.13
N PHE A 234 3.80 -1.24 24.39
CA PHE A 234 4.42 -2.03 23.35
C PHE A 234 3.51 -2.10 22.13
N ASN A 235 4.06 -1.79 20.95
CA ASN A 235 3.42 -2.00 19.65
C ASN A 235 4.33 -2.89 18.79
N PRO A 236 3.86 -4.07 18.33
CA PRO A 236 4.62 -4.99 17.49
C PRO A 236 4.65 -4.59 16.00
N GLY A 237 3.91 -3.56 15.60
CA GLY A 237 3.68 -3.25 14.18
C GLY A 237 2.81 -4.31 13.49
N SER A 238 2.69 -4.18 12.16
CA SER A 238 2.06 -5.21 11.33
C SER A 238 3.04 -6.34 11.05
N ILE A 239 2.54 -7.47 10.55
CA ILE A 239 3.35 -8.63 10.16
C ILE A 239 3.77 -8.61 8.68
N GLU A 240 3.25 -7.64 7.93
CA GLU A 240 3.48 -7.42 6.51
C GLU A 240 3.47 -5.91 6.23
N ILE A 241 4.02 -5.49 5.10
CA ILE A 241 4.04 -4.08 4.70
C ILE A 241 2.72 -3.78 3.99
N ASN A 242 1.88 -2.94 4.61
CA ASN A 242 0.55 -2.59 4.09
C ASN A 242 0.60 -1.43 3.10
N ASP A 243 1.60 -0.57 3.22
CA ASP A 243 1.88 0.55 2.32
C ASP A 243 3.39 0.65 2.06
N ILE A 244 3.80 0.95 0.84
CA ILE A 244 5.23 1.03 0.48
C ILE A 244 6.04 1.96 1.40
N ARG A 245 5.43 3.05 1.87
CA ARG A 245 6.06 4.05 2.74
C ARG A 245 6.42 3.46 4.10
N GLU A 246 5.77 2.37 4.49
CA GLU A 246 6.03 1.62 5.72
C GLU A 246 7.24 0.69 5.59
N SER A 247 7.77 0.45 4.38
CA SER A 247 8.95 -0.42 4.16
C SER A 247 10.22 0.03 4.88
N ARG A 248 10.28 1.30 5.30
CA ARG A 248 11.39 1.87 6.10
C ARG A 248 11.28 1.59 7.60
N PHE A 249 10.16 1.06 8.05
CA PHE A 249 9.90 0.79 9.46
C PHE A 249 10.17 -0.67 9.78
N GLU A 250 10.49 -0.93 11.05
CA GLU A 250 10.53 -2.29 11.60
C GLU A 250 9.10 -2.80 11.80
N HIS A 251 8.83 -4.03 11.38
CA HIS A 251 7.54 -4.74 11.45
C HIS A 251 7.75 -6.07 12.16
N GLY A 252 6.72 -6.74 12.68
CA GLY A 252 6.85 -8.11 13.19
C GLY A 252 6.01 -8.44 14.43
N ILE A 253 6.61 -9.10 15.41
CA ILE A 253 5.94 -9.52 16.66
C ILE A 253 6.80 -9.22 17.89
N ILE A 254 6.18 -9.34 19.06
CA ILE A 254 6.88 -9.36 20.34
C ILE A 254 6.71 -10.73 20.98
N ILE A 255 7.81 -11.34 21.42
CA ILE A 255 7.79 -12.50 22.31
C ILE A 255 8.19 -12.04 23.71
N ALA A 256 7.33 -12.27 24.68
CA ALA A 256 7.57 -11.92 26.06
C ALA A 256 7.52 -13.14 26.96
N GLU A 257 8.48 -13.25 27.86
CA GLU A 257 8.48 -14.23 28.95
C GLU A 257 8.50 -13.52 30.29
N ILE A 258 7.52 -13.83 31.13
CA ILE A 258 7.27 -13.21 32.43
C ILE A 258 7.49 -14.24 33.53
N THR A 259 8.47 -14.01 34.41
CA THR A 259 8.75 -14.85 35.57
C THR A 259 8.43 -14.10 36.87
N GLY A 260 7.15 -14.05 37.26
CA GLY A 260 6.71 -13.33 38.46
C GLY A 260 6.42 -11.84 38.27
N ARG A 261 5.78 -11.21 39.27
CA ARG A 261 5.42 -9.78 39.26
C ARG A 261 6.55 -8.88 39.80
N GLU A 262 7.26 -9.33 40.82
CA GLU A 262 8.27 -8.51 41.52
C GLU A 262 9.63 -8.44 40.80
N ASP A 263 9.95 -9.41 39.95
CA ASP A 263 11.35 -9.59 39.52
C ASP A 263 11.78 -8.62 38.42
N HIS A 264 10.88 -7.81 37.84
CA HIS A 264 11.15 -6.92 36.70
C HIS A 264 11.90 -7.56 35.51
N GLN A 265 12.15 -8.88 35.52
CA GLN A 265 12.75 -9.67 34.45
C GLN A 265 11.65 -10.01 33.45
N LYS A 266 11.23 -9.00 32.70
CA LYS A 266 10.45 -9.20 31.47
C LYS A 266 11.47 -9.46 30.37
N ASN A 267 11.59 -10.70 29.90
CA ASN A 267 12.36 -10.94 28.70
C ASN A 267 11.46 -10.65 27.50
N ILE A 268 11.51 -9.40 27.03
CA ILE A 268 10.71 -8.91 25.90
C ILE A 268 11.63 -8.77 24.70
N ASN A 269 11.42 -9.63 23.71
CA ASN A 269 12.16 -9.63 22.46
C ASN A 269 11.23 -9.19 21.34
N LEU A 270 11.62 -8.11 20.66
CA LEU A 270 11.03 -7.72 19.39
C LEU A 270 11.65 -8.61 18.32
N ILE A 271 10.82 -9.36 17.60
CA ILE A 271 11.25 -10.17 16.46
C ILE A 271 10.79 -9.43 15.21
N PRO A 272 11.72 -8.86 14.43
CA PRO A 272 11.36 -8.15 13.23
C PRO A 272 11.05 -9.09 12.06
N CYS A 273 10.38 -8.52 11.07
CA CYS A 273 10.23 -9.05 9.73
C CYS A 273 11.55 -8.97 8.95
N ASP A 274 11.82 -9.98 8.13
CA ASP A 274 13.09 -10.15 7.44
C ASP A 274 13.20 -9.36 6.12
N LEU A 275 12.07 -9.00 5.51
CA LEU A 275 11.99 -8.48 4.14
C LEU A 275 12.59 -9.48 3.13
N GLY A 276 12.12 -10.71 3.21
CA GLY A 276 12.59 -11.89 2.49
C GLY A 276 12.40 -13.13 3.36
N ASP A 277 13.30 -14.09 3.24
CA ASP A 277 13.40 -15.28 4.09
C ASP A 277 14.87 -15.74 4.30
N ASN A 278 15.79 -14.78 4.34
CA ASN A 278 17.23 -14.96 4.41
C ASN A 278 17.74 -15.25 5.83
N GLU A 279 17.16 -14.62 6.86
CA GLU A 279 17.72 -14.64 8.22
C GLU A 279 17.00 -15.66 9.13
N PRO A 280 17.69 -16.73 9.56
CA PRO A 280 17.10 -17.71 10.47
C PRO A 280 16.72 -17.07 11.81
N GLY A 281 15.42 -16.99 12.08
CA GLY A 281 14.87 -16.47 13.33
C GLY A 281 14.07 -15.17 13.17
N LEU A 282 14.19 -14.49 12.02
CA LEU A 282 13.29 -13.39 11.65
C LEU A 282 12.01 -13.92 11.00
N ILE A 283 10.98 -13.06 10.97
CA ILE A 283 9.70 -13.42 10.37
C ILE A 283 9.78 -13.24 8.85
N PRO A 284 9.63 -14.30 8.04
CA PRO A 284 9.65 -14.17 6.60
C PRO A 284 8.42 -13.39 6.11
N ASN A 285 8.66 -12.40 5.27
CA ASN A 285 7.63 -11.53 4.68
C ASN A 285 8.16 -10.95 3.35
N ARG A 286 7.28 -10.40 2.52
CA ARG A 286 7.65 -9.92 1.18
C ARG A 286 8.73 -8.85 1.25
N LYS A 287 9.81 -8.99 0.45
CA LYS A 287 10.81 -7.95 0.26
C LYS A 287 10.21 -6.73 -0.46
N PHE A 288 10.57 -5.55 0.02
CA PHE A 288 10.31 -4.29 -0.66
C PHE A 288 11.62 -3.57 -0.91
N THR A 289 11.79 -3.05 -2.13
CA THR A 289 12.97 -2.27 -2.50
C THR A 289 12.51 -0.89 -2.92
N THR A 290 13.02 0.15 -2.27
CA THR A 290 12.62 1.54 -2.54
C THR A 290 13.82 2.33 -3.03
N ILE A 291 13.68 2.95 -4.21
CA ILE A 291 14.64 3.91 -4.77
C ILE A 291 14.01 5.31 -4.65
N SER A 292 14.46 6.04 -3.64
CA SER A 292 13.84 7.28 -3.17
C SER A 292 13.93 8.45 -4.14
N SER A 293 14.86 8.43 -5.09
CA SER A 293 14.86 9.43 -6.16
C SER A 293 15.66 8.99 -7.38
N ILE A 294 15.01 9.00 -8.54
CA ILE A 294 15.64 8.94 -9.85
C ILE A 294 15.36 10.27 -10.55
N ASP A 295 16.38 11.12 -10.65
CA ASP A 295 16.28 12.41 -11.33
C ASP A 295 16.39 12.21 -12.84
N ILE A 296 15.29 12.50 -13.56
CA ILE A 296 15.19 12.36 -15.01
C ILE A 296 15.21 13.71 -15.75
N SER A 297 15.62 14.81 -15.09
CA SER A 297 15.61 16.16 -15.68
C SER A 297 16.41 16.26 -16.98
N ASN A 298 17.52 15.53 -17.07
CA ASN A 298 18.42 15.58 -18.23
C ASN A 298 17.90 14.79 -19.45
N SER A 299 16.67 14.30 -19.41
CA SER A 299 16.11 13.49 -20.48
C SER A 299 15.27 14.32 -21.44
N SER A 300 15.64 14.28 -22.72
CA SER A 300 14.95 15.05 -23.77
C SER A 300 13.75 14.32 -24.39
N SER A 301 13.44 13.10 -23.96
CA SER A 301 12.25 12.35 -24.40
C SER A 301 11.92 11.22 -23.44
N PHE A 302 10.68 10.72 -23.47
CA PHE A 302 10.29 9.60 -22.60
C PHE A 302 11.10 8.32 -22.86
N GLU A 303 11.46 8.00 -24.11
CA GLU A 303 12.31 6.85 -24.46
C GLU A 303 13.71 6.95 -23.84
N LYS A 304 14.29 8.16 -23.78
CA LYS A 304 15.57 8.38 -23.12
C LYS A 304 15.43 8.24 -21.61
N SER A 305 14.30 8.66 -21.04
CA SER A 305 14.00 8.52 -19.62
C SER A 305 13.90 7.06 -19.22
N ILE A 306 13.23 6.22 -20.01
CA ILE A 306 13.17 4.77 -19.79
C ILE A 306 14.59 4.19 -19.72
N LYS A 307 15.43 4.44 -20.74
CA LYS A 307 16.81 3.94 -20.78
C LYS A 307 17.62 4.40 -19.57
N TYR A 308 17.45 5.66 -19.16
CA TYR A 308 18.12 6.21 -18.00
C TYR A 308 17.66 5.52 -16.71
N VAL A 309 16.35 5.37 -16.48
CA VAL A 309 15.79 4.68 -15.32
C VAL A 309 16.34 3.26 -15.23
N LEU A 310 16.27 2.48 -16.32
CA LEU A 310 16.80 1.11 -16.36
C LEU A 310 18.29 1.04 -16.00
N ASN A 311 19.10 1.98 -16.49
CA ASN A 311 20.51 2.06 -16.13
C ASN A 311 20.73 2.42 -14.65
N GLN A 312 19.87 3.27 -14.08
CA GLN A 312 19.93 3.60 -12.65
C GLN A 312 19.52 2.40 -11.79
N LEU A 313 18.53 1.61 -12.19
CA LEU A 313 18.16 0.38 -11.48
C LEU A 313 19.32 -0.62 -11.42
N LYS A 314 20.05 -0.80 -12.53
CA LYS A 314 21.28 -1.63 -12.55
C LYS A 314 22.34 -1.13 -11.58
N LYS A 315 22.52 0.20 -11.49
CA LYS A 315 23.48 0.81 -10.55
C LYS A 315 23.06 0.66 -9.08
N HIS A 316 21.76 0.55 -8.81
CA HIS A 316 21.22 0.32 -7.47
C HIS A 316 21.17 -1.17 -7.10
N ASN A 317 21.82 -2.04 -7.87
CA ASN A 317 21.87 -3.49 -7.65
C ASN A 317 20.47 -4.16 -7.61
N VAL A 318 19.52 -3.64 -8.39
CA VAL A 318 18.27 -4.37 -8.64
C VAL A 318 18.61 -5.60 -9.48
N GLU A 319 18.16 -6.77 -9.03
CA GLU A 319 18.48 -8.06 -9.62
C GLU A 319 17.98 -8.16 -11.06
N ILE A 320 18.88 -8.54 -11.96
CA ILE A 320 18.59 -8.64 -13.40
C ILE A 320 17.95 -10.00 -13.66
N ARG A 321 16.86 -10.00 -14.41
CA ARG A 321 16.14 -11.20 -14.79
C ARG A 321 16.94 -12.07 -15.75
N ASP A 322 17.05 -13.36 -15.45
CA ASP A 322 17.46 -14.36 -16.45
C ASP A 322 16.27 -14.65 -17.39
N SER A 323 16.48 -14.43 -18.69
CA SER A 323 15.45 -14.69 -19.70
C SER A 323 15.09 -16.17 -19.86
N ASN A 324 15.90 -17.08 -19.33
CA ASN A 324 15.70 -18.53 -19.45
C ASN A 324 14.96 -19.15 -18.26
N GLU A 325 14.72 -18.39 -17.19
CA GLU A 325 14.07 -18.89 -15.98
C GLU A 325 12.73 -18.18 -15.71
N ASP A 326 11.75 -18.98 -15.31
CA ASP A 326 10.47 -18.46 -14.86
C ASP A 326 10.60 -17.92 -13.44
N ILE A 327 10.11 -16.70 -13.22
CA ILE A 327 10.13 -16.06 -11.90
C ILE A 327 9.24 -16.86 -10.95
N ASN A 328 9.81 -17.40 -9.88
CA ASN A 328 9.06 -18.00 -8.80
C ASN A 328 8.42 -16.92 -7.92
N TYR A 329 7.29 -16.34 -8.34
CA TYR A 329 6.63 -15.27 -7.59
C TYR A 329 6.25 -15.61 -6.13
N GLY A 330 6.34 -16.88 -5.70
CA GLY A 330 6.20 -17.30 -4.31
C GLY A 330 7.45 -17.08 -3.45
N ASP A 331 8.62 -16.90 -4.03
CA ASP A 331 9.86 -16.56 -3.33
C ASP A 331 9.77 -15.12 -2.81
N LEU A 332 9.92 -14.96 -1.49
CA LEU A 332 9.75 -13.69 -0.78
C LEU A 332 10.87 -12.68 -1.07
N ASN A 333 12.02 -13.14 -1.58
CA ASN A 333 13.15 -12.29 -1.96
C ASN A 333 12.92 -11.54 -3.27
N ILE A 334 11.98 -12.00 -4.11
CA ILE A 334 11.55 -11.25 -5.29
C ILE A 334 10.74 -10.04 -4.81
N PRO A 335 11.26 -8.82 -4.95
CA PRO A 335 10.71 -7.67 -4.26
C PRO A 335 9.57 -7.03 -5.02
N ILE A 336 8.77 -6.25 -4.30
CA ILE A 336 8.05 -5.12 -4.91
C ILE A 336 9.00 -3.93 -4.97
N LEU A 337 9.25 -3.44 -6.18
CA LEU A 337 10.12 -2.29 -6.42
C LEU A 337 9.30 -1.01 -6.43
N ALA A 338 9.71 -0.01 -5.64
CA ALA A 338 9.15 1.33 -5.70
C ALA A 338 10.20 2.32 -6.16
N ILE A 339 9.86 3.12 -7.16
CA ILE A 339 10.71 4.17 -7.72
C ILE A 339 10.00 5.50 -7.63
N PHE A 340 10.73 6.52 -7.21
CA PHE A 340 10.27 7.90 -7.15
C PHE A 340 11.01 8.68 -8.24
N LEU A 341 10.29 9.08 -9.28
CA LEU A 341 10.80 9.89 -10.36
C LEU A 341 10.64 11.37 -9.98
N LYS A 342 11.72 12.12 -10.16
CA LYS A 342 11.73 13.56 -9.94
C LYS A 342 12.47 14.29 -11.04
N GLY A 343 12.26 15.60 -11.09
CA GLY A 343 13.03 16.49 -11.96
C GLY A 343 12.16 17.29 -12.92
N ASN A 344 12.83 18.17 -13.66
CA ASN A 344 12.23 19.04 -14.67
C ASN A 344 12.48 18.45 -16.05
N ILE A 345 11.43 17.86 -16.66
CA ILE A 345 11.52 17.24 -17.98
C ILE A 345 11.27 18.25 -19.10
N LEU A 346 11.93 18.01 -20.24
CA LEU A 346 11.84 18.84 -21.45
C LEU A 346 10.73 18.39 -22.43
N TYR A 347 9.85 17.51 -21.99
CA TYR A 347 8.74 16.96 -22.79
C TYR A 347 7.46 16.97 -21.95
N SER A 348 6.29 16.79 -22.56
CA SER A 348 5.02 16.89 -21.82
C SER A 348 4.88 15.73 -20.83
N ARG A 349 4.28 15.98 -19.66
CA ARG A 349 3.92 14.90 -18.72
C ARG A 349 2.94 13.90 -19.34
N LEU A 350 2.16 14.30 -20.35
CA LEU A 350 1.24 13.42 -21.07
C LEU A 350 1.95 12.33 -21.88
N GLU A 351 3.22 12.53 -22.23
CA GLU A 351 4.02 11.51 -22.92
C GLU A 351 4.50 10.39 -21.97
N ILE A 352 4.39 10.59 -20.66
CA ILE A 352 4.86 9.62 -19.67
C ILE A 352 3.86 8.48 -19.56
N ASN A 353 4.15 7.41 -20.28
CA ASN A 353 3.41 6.17 -20.14
C ASN A 353 4.01 5.30 -19.02
N ILE A 354 3.48 5.46 -17.81
CA ILE A 354 3.90 4.71 -16.61
C ILE A 354 3.79 3.19 -16.82
N ASN A 355 2.75 2.73 -17.52
CA ASN A 355 2.56 1.31 -17.82
C ASN A 355 3.69 0.79 -18.73
N LYS A 356 4.07 1.53 -19.77
CA LYS A 356 5.22 1.20 -20.64
C LYS A 356 6.51 1.12 -19.82
N LEU A 357 6.77 2.09 -18.94
CA LEU A 357 7.97 2.05 -18.08
C LEU A 357 7.95 0.84 -17.13
N ARG A 358 6.80 0.54 -16.51
CA ARG A 358 6.62 -0.63 -15.65
C ARG A 358 6.93 -1.93 -16.37
N GLU A 359 6.40 -2.11 -17.58
CA GLU A 359 6.64 -3.30 -18.39
C GLU A 359 8.11 -3.43 -18.82
N GLU A 360 8.76 -2.34 -19.20
CA GLU A 360 10.18 -2.36 -19.53
C GLU A 360 11.07 -2.74 -18.34
N ILE A 361 10.68 -2.37 -17.12
CA ILE A 361 11.37 -2.79 -15.89
C ILE A 361 11.12 -4.29 -15.64
N LYS A 362 9.86 -4.75 -15.68
CA LYS A 362 9.50 -6.17 -15.46
C LYS A 362 10.14 -7.14 -16.47
N LYS A 363 10.46 -6.66 -17.66
CA LYS A 363 11.19 -7.44 -18.68
C LYS A 363 12.66 -7.66 -18.31
N GLN A 364 13.28 -6.74 -17.58
CA GLN A 364 14.74 -6.74 -17.33
C GLN A 364 15.13 -7.10 -15.91
N PHE A 365 14.23 -6.99 -14.94
CA PHE A 365 14.55 -7.18 -13.52
C PHE A 365 13.65 -8.23 -12.87
N GLU A 366 14.19 -8.94 -11.88
CA GLU A 366 13.45 -9.90 -11.06
C GLU A 366 12.65 -9.17 -10.00
N VAL A 367 11.42 -8.81 -10.33
CA VAL A 367 10.52 -8.07 -9.45
C VAL A 367 9.13 -8.66 -9.52
N LEU A 368 8.41 -8.66 -8.39
CA LEU A 368 7.02 -9.09 -8.32
C LEU A 368 6.12 -8.03 -8.97
N ASP A 369 6.36 -6.77 -8.62
CA ASP A 369 5.69 -5.62 -9.22
C ASP A 369 6.51 -4.34 -9.08
N VAL A 370 6.14 -3.30 -9.83
CA VAL A 370 6.82 -2.00 -9.81
C VAL A 370 5.83 -0.85 -9.59
N LYS A 371 6.07 -0.06 -8.54
CA LYS A 371 5.36 1.18 -8.23
C LYS A 371 6.20 2.39 -8.62
N ILE A 372 5.59 3.29 -9.36
CA ILE A 372 6.27 4.45 -9.96
C ILE A 372 5.53 5.68 -9.49
N TYR A 373 6.21 6.52 -8.72
CA TYR A 373 5.68 7.78 -8.19
C TYR A 373 6.30 8.95 -8.96
N THR A 374 5.49 9.95 -9.31
CA THR A 374 5.91 11.09 -10.16
C THR A 374 5.54 12.45 -9.57
N ASN A 375 5.27 12.50 -8.27
CA ASN A 375 4.77 13.69 -7.56
C ASN A 375 5.75 14.88 -7.62
N GLU A 376 7.06 14.61 -7.77
CA GLU A 376 8.12 15.63 -7.88
C GLU A 376 8.60 15.82 -9.33
N LEU A 377 7.75 15.48 -10.30
CA LEU A 377 8.05 15.62 -11.71
C LEU A 377 7.31 16.80 -12.32
N TYR A 378 8.07 17.73 -12.90
CA TYR A 378 7.55 18.94 -13.52
C TYR A 378 7.93 18.96 -15.00
N SER A 379 7.07 19.49 -15.85
CA SER A 379 7.41 19.75 -17.25
C SER A 379 7.48 21.24 -17.48
N GLU A 380 8.54 21.69 -18.13
CA GLU A 380 8.65 23.08 -18.59
C GLU A 380 7.60 23.41 -19.68
N MET A 381 7.06 22.39 -20.36
CA MET A 381 6.01 22.55 -21.36
C MET A 381 4.62 22.79 -20.74
N ASP A 382 4.39 22.31 -19.52
CA ASP A 382 3.07 22.36 -18.87
C ASP A 382 2.83 23.71 -18.14
N ASN A 383 3.85 24.57 -18.02
CA ASN A 383 3.82 25.85 -17.28
C ASN A 383 4.00 27.09 -18.18
N ILE A 384 3.48 27.06 -19.40
CA ILE A 384 3.54 28.25 -20.28
C ILE A 384 2.47 29.25 -19.84
N THR A 385 2.90 30.31 -19.14
CA THR A 385 2.05 31.46 -18.83
C THR A 385 2.01 32.44 -19.99
N ILE A 386 0.80 32.75 -20.46
CA ILE A 386 0.54 33.81 -21.43
C ILE A 386 0.43 35.12 -20.63
N GLU A 387 1.33 36.07 -20.87
CA GLU A 387 1.46 37.29 -20.05
C GLU A 387 0.45 38.41 -20.38
N ASP A 388 -0.44 38.25 -21.37
CA ASP A 388 -1.23 39.38 -21.89
C ASP A 388 -2.66 38.99 -22.33
N ASP A 389 -3.66 39.65 -21.74
CA ASP A 389 -5.10 39.46 -22.00
C ASP A 389 -5.56 40.04 -23.36
N ASN A 390 -4.68 40.74 -24.09
CA ASN A 390 -5.00 41.39 -25.38
C ASN A 390 -4.45 40.68 -26.63
N GLN A 391 -3.91 39.47 -26.51
CA GLN A 391 -3.36 38.73 -27.65
C GLN A 391 -4.44 37.98 -28.46
N THR A 392 -4.28 37.91 -29.78
CA THR A 392 -5.12 37.02 -30.60
C THR A 392 -4.78 35.55 -30.35
N ILE A 393 -5.69 34.64 -30.71
CA ILE A 393 -5.44 33.19 -30.58
C ILE A 393 -4.20 32.79 -31.38
N GLU A 394 -3.97 33.37 -32.56
CA GLU A 394 -2.76 33.07 -33.35
C GLU A 394 -1.47 33.57 -32.67
N GLU A 395 -1.50 34.72 -32.01
CA GLU A 395 -0.36 35.26 -31.27
C GLU A 395 -0.04 34.43 -30.02
N ILE A 396 -1.08 33.99 -29.31
CA ILE A 396 -0.96 33.06 -28.18
C ILE A 396 -0.31 31.75 -28.63
N GLU A 397 -0.79 31.17 -29.73
CA GLU A 397 -0.27 29.92 -30.26
C GLU A 397 1.18 30.03 -30.71
N LEU A 398 1.54 31.10 -31.42
CA LEU A 398 2.92 31.35 -31.82
C LEU A 398 3.83 31.53 -30.60
N ASN A 399 3.36 32.22 -29.56
CA ASN A 399 4.09 32.38 -28.30
C ASN A 399 4.27 31.05 -27.57
N VAL A 400 3.25 30.18 -27.56
CA VAL A 400 3.33 28.83 -27.01
C VAL A 400 4.34 27.99 -27.80
N PHE A 401 4.24 27.93 -29.14
CA PHE A 401 5.20 27.19 -29.97
C PHE A 401 6.63 27.69 -29.77
N THR A 402 6.84 29.02 -29.83
CA THR A 402 8.14 29.63 -29.59
C THR A 402 8.71 29.26 -28.22
N SER A 403 7.87 29.27 -27.19
CA SER A 403 8.27 28.89 -25.83
C SER A 403 8.62 27.40 -25.72
N LEU A 404 7.82 26.51 -26.33
CA LEU A 404 8.09 25.06 -26.40
C LEU A 404 9.38 24.73 -27.17
N ILE A 405 9.71 25.51 -28.21
CA ILE A 405 10.91 25.28 -29.01
C ILE A 405 12.15 25.79 -28.28
N ARG A 406 12.05 26.90 -27.53
CA ARG A 406 13.14 27.45 -26.71
C ARG A 406 13.59 26.49 -25.61
N THR A 407 12.66 25.73 -25.03
CA THR A 407 12.99 24.73 -23.99
C THR A 407 13.67 23.49 -24.57
N ASN A 408 13.64 23.28 -25.89
CA ASN A 408 14.34 22.18 -26.54
C ASN A 408 15.75 22.59 -27.03
N PRO A 409 16.84 22.09 -26.41
CA PRO A 409 18.20 22.48 -26.75
C PRO A 409 18.61 22.08 -28.18
N ASP A 410 17.95 21.09 -28.80
CA ASP A 410 18.23 20.67 -30.18
C ASP A 410 17.78 21.73 -31.21
N TYR A 411 16.85 22.62 -30.84
CA TYR A 411 16.23 23.61 -31.75
C TYR A 411 16.35 25.07 -31.27
N GLY A 412 17.07 25.33 -30.18
CA GLY A 412 17.19 26.68 -29.60
C GLY A 412 17.79 27.74 -30.54
N GLY A 413 18.54 27.32 -31.57
CA GLY A 413 19.08 28.21 -32.62
C GLY A 413 18.18 28.41 -33.84
N LEU A 414 17.02 27.73 -33.90
CA LEU A 414 16.08 27.71 -35.03
C LEU A 414 14.64 28.01 -34.56
N THR A 415 14.50 28.72 -33.44
CA THR A 415 13.21 28.85 -32.76
C THR A 415 12.13 29.47 -33.64
N SER A 416 12.46 30.57 -34.34
CA SER A 416 11.54 31.23 -35.27
C SER A 416 11.15 30.31 -36.42
N GLU A 417 12.13 29.65 -37.02
CA GLU A 417 11.98 28.83 -38.23
C GLU A 417 11.16 27.57 -37.95
N VAL A 418 11.30 26.99 -36.76
CA VAL A 418 10.49 25.85 -36.32
C VAL A 418 9.08 26.30 -35.94
N ALA A 419 8.91 27.47 -35.30
CA ALA A 419 7.60 27.99 -34.93
C ALA A 419 6.75 28.31 -36.18
N ASP A 420 7.37 28.90 -37.20
CA ASP A 420 6.74 29.18 -38.49
C ASP A 420 6.35 27.87 -39.20
N LEU A 421 7.24 26.88 -39.24
CA LEU A 421 6.96 25.56 -39.82
C LEU A 421 5.77 24.87 -39.12
N VAL A 422 5.73 24.88 -37.79
CA VAL A 422 4.63 24.25 -37.03
C VAL A 422 3.31 24.97 -37.29
N SER A 423 3.34 26.29 -37.42
CA SER A 423 2.16 27.09 -37.76
C SER A 423 1.65 26.78 -39.18
N GLU A 424 2.55 26.64 -40.15
CA GLU A 424 2.24 26.26 -41.53
C GLU A 424 1.65 24.84 -41.61
N LEU A 425 2.29 23.88 -40.93
CA LEU A 425 1.79 22.49 -40.84
C LEU A 425 0.39 22.43 -40.24
N LYS A 426 0.14 23.18 -39.16
CA LYS A 426 -1.18 23.25 -38.54
C LYS A 426 -2.22 23.78 -39.52
N SER A 427 -1.92 24.89 -40.21
CA SER A 427 -2.84 25.49 -41.19
C SER A 427 -3.25 24.49 -42.27
N GLU A 428 -2.29 23.76 -42.81
CA GLU A 428 -2.52 22.75 -43.85
C GLU A 428 -3.27 21.51 -43.32
N LEU A 429 -2.95 21.05 -42.12
CA LEU A 429 -3.61 19.89 -41.48
C LEU A 429 -5.07 20.17 -41.09
N LEU A 430 -5.42 21.43 -40.83
CA LEU A 430 -6.79 21.84 -40.49
C LEU A 430 -7.68 22.07 -41.74
N THR A 431 -7.13 21.93 -42.94
CA THR A 431 -7.93 21.97 -44.17
C THR A 431 -8.88 20.76 -44.24
N LYS A 432 -9.98 20.87 -45.00
CA LYS A 432 -10.95 19.75 -45.17
C LYS A 432 -10.34 18.51 -45.85
N SER A 433 -9.18 18.63 -46.49
CA SER A 433 -8.57 17.59 -47.33
C SER A 433 -7.04 17.72 -47.32
N PRO A 434 -6.36 17.48 -46.19
CA PRO A 434 -4.92 17.68 -46.09
C PRO A 434 -4.15 16.72 -47.02
N ASN A 435 -3.19 17.26 -47.76
CA ASN A 435 -2.31 16.48 -48.64
C ASN A 435 -1.08 15.99 -47.88
N TYR A 436 -1.18 14.78 -47.30
CA TYR A 436 -0.12 14.23 -46.45
C TYR A 436 1.22 14.00 -47.15
N GLU A 437 1.24 13.71 -48.46
CA GLU A 437 2.49 13.52 -49.20
C GLU A 437 3.24 14.84 -49.39
N GLU A 438 2.51 15.92 -49.69
CA GLU A 438 3.09 17.25 -49.84
C GLU A 438 3.62 17.80 -48.51
N LEU A 439 2.88 17.59 -47.41
CA LEU A 439 3.35 17.96 -46.07
C LEU A 439 4.60 17.19 -45.65
N LYS A 440 4.70 15.91 -46.05
CA LYS A 440 5.87 15.08 -45.79
C LYS A 440 7.09 15.54 -46.58
N GLU A 441 6.92 15.95 -47.84
CA GLU A 441 8.01 16.53 -48.64
C GLU A 441 8.42 17.90 -48.13
N MET A 442 7.47 18.73 -47.68
CA MET A 442 7.75 20.01 -47.03
C MET A 442 8.59 19.83 -45.77
N LEU A 443 8.22 18.89 -44.89
CA LEU A 443 9.00 18.52 -43.70
C LEU A 443 10.41 18.05 -44.04
N LYS A 444 10.57 17.19 -45.05
CA LYS A 444 11.89 16.70 -45.49
C LYS A 444 12.77 17.83 -46.04
N SER A 445 12.18 18.70 -46.86
CA SER A 445 12.87 19.85 -47.45
C SER A 445 13.31 20.85 -46.39
N TRP A 446 12.44 21.17 -45.44
CA TRP A 446 12.79 22.04 -44.33
C TRP A 446 13.90 21.44 -43.47
N ALA A 447 13.82 20.13 -43.15
CA ALA A 447 14.81 19.43 -42.33
C ALA A 447 16.21 19.36 -43.00
N SER A 448 16.27 19.17 -44.32
CA SER A 448 17.54 19.11 -45.06
C SER A 448 18.27 20.46 -45.08
N ILE A 449 17.52 21.57 -45.07
CA ILE A 449 18.06 22.93 -45.03
C ILE A 449 18.58 23.27 -43.63
N HIS A 450 17.78 23.00 -42.59
CA HIS A 450 17.98 23.58 -41.26
C HIS A 450 18.67 22.64 -40.25
N ILE A 451 18.57 21.31 -40.39
CA ILE A 451 19.18 20.37 -39.44
C ILE A 451 20.51 19.83 -40.03
N PRO A 452 21.69 20.17 -39.47
CA PRO A 452 22.99 19.75 -40.02
C PRO A 452 23.15 18.23 -40.13
N LYS A 453 22.44 17.48 -39.28
CA LYS A 453 22.42 16.01 -39.27
C LYS A 453 21.74 15.40 -40.50
N TYR A 454 20.86 16.16 -41.17
CA TYR A 454 20.14 15.74 -42.38
C TYR A 454 20.84 16.14 -43.68
N LYS A 455 21.83 17.04 -43.65
CA LYS A 455 22.63 17.42 -44.83
C LYS A 455 23.37 16.26 -45.51
N ASN A 456 23.49 15.10 -44.86
CA ASN A 456 24.20 13.93 -45.39
C ASN A 456 23.31 12.71 -45.70
N ILE A 457 21.98 12.80 -45.61
CA ILE A 457 21.11 11.64 -45.86
C ILE A 457 20.82 11.43 -47.36
N GLU A 458 21.06 12.43 -48.21
CA GLU A 458 20.88 12.29 -49.67
C GLU A 458 21.85 11.30 -50.36
N LYS A 459 22.79 10.68 -49.62
CA LYS A 459 23.66 9.63 -50.15
C LYS A 459 23.25 8.19 -49.86
N GLU A 460 22.20 7.93 -49.07
CA GLU A 460 21.78 6.56 -48.72
C GLU A 460 20.36 6.17 -49.15
N VAL A 461 19.71 6.96 -50.01
CA VAL A 461 18.46 6.53 -50.68
C VAL A 461 18.73 6.36 -52.18
N SER A 462 19.62 5.44 -52.52
CA SER A 462 19.62 4.82 -53.84
C SER A 462 18.53 3.76 -53.89
N ILE A 463 17.51 4.06 -54.68
CA ILE A 463 16.37 3.24 -55.08
C ILE A 463 16.84 1.83 -55.48
N GLU A 464 16.50 0.81 -54.68
CA GLU A 464 16.34 -0.55 -55.20
C GLU A 464 14.96 -0.61 -55.86
N SER A 465 14.97 -0.45 -57.19
CA SER A 465 13.87 -0.87 -58.04
C SER A 465 13.78 -2.41 -58.00
N SER A 466 12.82 -2.95 -57.28
CA SER A 466 12.33 -4.31 -57.51
C SER A 466 10.91 -4.23 -58.05
N ASN A 467 10.81 -4.53 -59.36
CA ASN A 467 9.57 -4.95 -60.00
C ASN A 467 9.01 -6.16 -59.25
N ASP A 468 7.76 -6.05 -58.77
CA ASP A 468 6.82 -7.15 -58.89
C ASP A 468 5.39 -6.62 -58.77
N GLU A 469 4.77 -6.42 -59.92
CA GLU A 469 3.32 -6.38 -60.06
C GLU A 469 2.73 -7.72 -59.62
N LYS A 470 1.83 -7.69 -58.62
CA LYS A 470 0.68 -8.61 -58.57
C LYS A 470 -0.44 -8.07 -57.69
N THR A 471 -1.32 -7.35 -58.37
CA THR A 471 -2.70 -7.09 -58.00
C THR A 471 -3.43 -8.41 -57.70
N LYS A 472 -3.98 -8.56 -56.49
CA LYS A 472 -5.13 -9.42 -56.24
C LYS A 472 -6.07 -8.79 -55.21
N THR A 473 -7.12 -8.21 -55.75
CA THR A 473 -8.38 -7.80 -55.15
C THR A 473 -9.04 -8.98 -54.42
N VAL A 474 -9.47 -8.78 -53.16
CA VAL A 474 -10.54 -9.59 -52.54
C VAL A 474 -11.54 -8.67 -51.85
N LYS A 475 -12.80 -9.05 -52.03
CA LYS A 475 -14.05 -8.30 -51.84
C LYS A 475 -14.38 -8.04 -50.37
N LEU A 476 -14.91 -6.84 -50.10
CA LEU A 476 -15.85 -6.61 -49.01
C LEU A 476 -17.14 -7.38 -49.31
N GLN A 477 -17.56 -8.22 -48.38
CA GLN A 477 -18.89 -8.81 -48.34
C GLN A 477 -19.61 -8.34 -47.08
N ASP A 478 -20.83 -7.89 -47.30
CA ASP A 478 -21.84 -7.49 -46.34
C ASP A 478 -21.98 -8.45 -45.14
N LEU A 479 -22.09 -7.88 -43.95
CA LEU A 479 -22.99 -8.37 -42.92
C LEU A 479 -23.66 -7.18 -42.23
N SER A 480 -24.77 -6.76 -42.83
CA SER A 480 -25.85 -6.05 -42.14
C SER A 480 -26.52 -7.00 -41.13
N GLY A 481 -26.76 -6.54 -39.90
CA GLY A 481 -27.83 -7.10 -39.08
C GLY A 481 -27.62 -7.01 -37.57
N LYS A 482 -28.51 -6.22 -36.94
CA LYS A 482 -28.81 -6.11 -35.49
C LYS A 482 -27.72 -5.33 -34.71
N GLU A 483 -28.00 -4.30 -33.91
CA GLU A 483 -29.14 -4.07 -33.02
C GLU A 483 -29.48 -2.56 -32.92
N LYS A 484 -30.79 -2.26 -32.97
CA LYS A 484 -31.42 -1.02 -32.51
C LYS A 484 -32.30 -1.42 -31.31
N GLU A 485 -32.53 -0.46 -30.41
CA GLU A 485 -33.29 -0.54 -29.14
C GLU A 485 -32.37 -0.95 -27.96
N VAL A 486 -32.20 -0.21 -26.86
CA VAL A 486 -33.04 0.77 -26.16
C VAL A 486 -32.13 1.74 -25.40
N LEU A 487 -32.29 3.05 -25.59
CA LEU A 487 -31.65 4.08 -24.77
C LEU A 487 -32.67 5.21 -24.58
N GLU A 488 -33.52 5.06 -23.57
CA GLU A 488 -34.32 6.15 -23.00
C GLU A 488 -35.01 5.67 -21.72
N LYS A 489 -34.43 6.00 -20.56
CA LYS A 489 -35.18 6.42 -19.37
C LYS A 489 -34.25 6.86 -18.23
N GLN A 490 -34.63 8.02 -17.68
CA GLN A 490 -34.28 8.60 -16.36
C GLN A 490 -33.17 9.67 -16.33
N LYS A 491 -33.61 10.89 -16.65
CA LYS A 491 -33.24 12.12 -15.93
C LYS A 491 -34.39 12.49 -14.99
N GLY A 492 -34.06 12.93 -13.78
CA GLY A 492 -34.97 13.58 -12.82
C GLY A 492 -34.56 13.28 -11.38
N GLU A 493 -33.71 14.14 -10.79
CA GLU A 493 -33.94 14.89 -9.53
C GLU A 493 -33.65 14.03 -8.27
N GLU A 494 -32.84 14.41 -7.29
CA GLU A 494 -32.88 15.63 -6.48
C GLU A 494 -31.48 16.02 -5.94
N LYS A 495 -31.35 17.32 -5.63
CA LYS A 495 -30.28 17.91 -4.80
C LYS A 495 -30.61 17.68 -3.32
N GLU A 496 -29.64 17.22 -2.53
CA GLU A 496 -29.49 17.66 -1.13
C GLU A 496 -28.01 17.79 -0.77
N SER A 497 -27.69 18.95 -0.18
CA SER A 497 -26.40 19.39 0.33
C SER A 497 -26.07 18.72 1.65
N PHE A 498 -24.86 18.17 1.79
CA PHE A 498 -24.26 17.88 3.09
C PHE A 498 -22.77 18.19 3.08
N ASP A 499 -22.36 18.90 4.13
CA ASP A 499 -21.04 19.46 4.36
C ASP A 499 -19.92 18.41 4.41
N ASP A 500 -18.82 18.73 3.75
CA ASP A 500 -17.55 18.01 3.75
C ASP A 500 -16.82 18.19 5.09
N GLU A 501 -16.80 17.15 5.93
CA GLU A 501 -15.81 17.04 7.02
C GLU A 501 -15.46 15.57 7.31
N PHE A 502 -14.91 14.88 6.31
CA PHE A 502 -14.12 13.66 6.52
C PHE A 502 -12.96 13.63 5.52
N GLY A 503 -11.73 13.71 6.02
CA GLY A 503 -10.53 13.42 5.24
C GLY A 503 -10.55 11.96 4.81
N ILE A 504 -10.95 11.73 3.56
CA ILE A 504 -10.88 10.46 2.85
C ILE A 504 -9.55 10.49 2.08
N ASP A 505 -8.69 9.50 2.32
CA ASP A 505 -7.53 9.21 1.46
C ASP A 505 -8.05 8.91 0.05
N LEU A 506 -7.81 9.83 -0.88
CA LEU A 506 -8.30 9.80 -2.25
C LEU A 506 -7.29 9.23 -3.26
N ASP A 507 -6.21 8.59 -2.80
CA ASP A 507 -5.14 8.10 -3.67
C ASP A 507 -5.31 6.63 -4.13
N ASP A 508 -6.41 5.95 -3.79
CA ASP A 508 -6.64 4.54 -4.14
C ASP A 508 -7.61 4.29 -5.32
N TYR A 509 -7.99 5.31 -6.09
CA TYR A 509 -8.86 5.13 -7.26
C TYR A 509 -8.47 6.00 -8.45
N ILE A 510 -7.39 5.61 -9.15
CA ILE A 510 -7.26 5.79 -10.60
C ILE A 510 -6.51 4.57 -11.15
N ASP A 511 -7.24 3.54 -11.57
CA ASP A 511 -6.83 2.71 -12.70
C ASP A 511 -8.11 2.17 -13.37
N ASP A 512 -8.36 2.71 -14.55
CA ASP A 512 -9.52 2.42 -15.39
C ASP A 512 -9.25 1.11 -16.14
N GLY A 513 -9.87 0.03 -15.68
CA GLY A 513 -9.99 -1.22 -16.43
C GLY A 513 -11.44 -1.41 -16.84
N GLU A 514 -11.73 -1.21 -18.12
CA GLU A 514 -12.99 -1.59 -18.76
C GLU A 514 -13.25 -3.09 -18.57
N ASP A 515 -14.30 -3.44 -17.83
CA ASP A 515 -14.93 -4.77 -17.86
C ASP A 515 -16.18 -4.69 -18.73
N ASP A 516 -16.09 -5.23 -19.95
CA ASP A 516 -17.23 -5.67 -20.74
C ASP A 516 -17.55 -7.14 -20.37
N PHE A 517 -18.72 -7.31 -19.73
CA PHE A 517 -19.58 -8.49 -19.53
C PHE A 517 -19.20 -9.62 -18.55
#